data_AF-A0A432E1D1-F1
#
_entry.id   AF-A0A432E1D1-F1
#
_cell.length_a   1.000
_cell.length_b   1.000
_cell.length_c   1.000
_cell.angle_alpha   90.00
_cell.angle_beta   90.00
_cell.angle_gamma   90.00
#
_symmetry.space_group_name_H-M   'P 1'
#
loop_
_entity.id
_entity.type
_entity.pdbx_description
1 polymer ?
#
loop_
_entity_poly.entity_id
_entity_poly.type
_entity_poly.pdbx_seq_one_letter_code
_entity_poly.pdbx_strand_id
1 'polypeptide(L)'
;MMYRRSVFGIRSTWRKLYQNGTVDPRIFLHEKSHLDQKHSIDLIITELFRIFTWFNPVVFLYKKAIISNHEFLADESVLNGKINIKEYQNLILDEILSHQNPSLTHSFNFNNTKKRFIMMKAKNQIQFS
;
A
#
# COMPACT_ATOMS: atom_id res chain seq x y z
N MET A 1 3.35 10.30 -14.28
CA MET A 1 2.00 10.44 -13.70
C MET A 1 1.75 9.26 -12.75
N MET A 2 2.14 9.41 -11.48
CA MET A 2 2.29 8.34 -10.49
C MET A 2 1.24 8.52 -9.39
N TYR A 3 -0.03 8.26 -9.73
CA TYR A 3 -1.16 8.51 -8.81
C TYR A 3 -2.22 7.41 -8.81
N ARG A 4 -1.81 6.18 -9.11
CA ARG A 4 -2.71 5.08 -9.44
C ARG A 4 -2.45 3.83 -8.57
N ARG A 5 -2.12 4.01 -7.29
CA ARG A 5 -1.87 2.88 -6.36
C ARG A 5 -2.88 2.77 -5.23
N SER A 6 -3.26 3.85 -4.55
CA SER A 6 -4.17 3.74 -3.37
C SER A 6 -5.62 3.38 -3.70
N VAL A 7 -6.09 3.59 -4.93
CA VAL A 7 -7.46 3.23 -5.38
C VAL A 7 -7.46 2.02 -6.34
N PHE A 8 -6.28 1.60 -6.82
CA PHE A 8 -6.15 0.65 -7.92
C PHE A 8 -5.43 -0.67 -7.57
N GLY A 9 -5.04 -0.90 -6.31
CA GLY A 9 -4.78 -2.26 -5.80
C GLY A 9 -5.97 -3.19 -6.06
N ILE A 10 -7.18 -2.62 -5.94
CA ILE A 10 -8.48 -3.17 -6.34
C ILE A 10 -8.55 -3.62 -7.82
N ARG A 11 -7.66 -3.19 -8.72
CA ARG A 11 -7.76 -3.56 -10.15
C ARG A 11 -6.74 -4.60 -10.60
N SER A 12 -5.62 -4.76 -9.92
CA SER A 12 -4.62 -5.78 -10.26
C SER A 12 -4.91 -7.11 -9.58
N THR A 13 -5.25 -7.09 -8.29
CA THR A 13 -5.56 -8.29 -7.50
C THR A 13 -6.87 -8.92 -7.95
N TRP A 14 -7.91 -8.12 -8.18
CA TRP A 14 -9.17 -8.63 -8.72
C TRP A 14 -9.03 -9.11 -10.17
N ARG A 15 -8.14 -8.50 -10.96
CA ARG A 15 -7.82 -9.05 -12.28
C ARG A 15 -7.15 -10.42 -12.17
N LYS A 16 -6.23 -10.62 -11.22
CA LYS A 16 -5.68 -11.95 -10.91
C LYS A 16 -6.75 -12.93 -10.41
N LEU A 17 -7.72 -12.50 -9.60
CA LEU A 17 -8.90 -13.31 -9.22
C LEU A 17 -9.68 -13.77 -10.45
N TYR A 18 -10.01 -12.83 -11.34
CA TYR A 18 -10.76 -13.12 -12.56
C TYR A 18 -9.99 -13.99 -13.56
N GLN A 19 -8.66 -13.93 -13.58
CA GLN A 19 -7.81 -14.68 -14.54
C GLN A 19 -7.37 -16.05 -14.01
N ASN A 20 -6.99 -16.16 -12.73
CA ASN A 20 -6.33 -17.34 -12.16
C ASN A 20 -7.12 -18.01 -11.03
N GLY A 21 -8.30 -17.48 -10.66
CA GLY A 21 -9.19 -18.06 -9.65
C GLY A 21 -8.64 -18.15 -8.22
N THR A 22 -7.44 -17.61 -7.97
CA THR A 22 -6.73 -17.75 -6.70
C THR A 22 -6.03 -16.43 -6.34
N VAL A 23 -6.31 -15.91 -5.15
CA VAL A 23 -5.55 -14.81 -4.53
C VAL A 23 -5.14 -15.23 -3.14
N ASP A 24 -3.90 -14.90 -2.79
CA ASP A 24 -3.39 -15.18 -1.46
C ASP A 24 -4.27 -14.48 -0.40
N PRO A 25 -4.74 -15.20 0.64
CA PRO A 25 -5.59 -14.64 1.68
C PRO A 25 -5.04 -13.37 2.34
N ARG A 26 -3.70 -13.23 2.40
CA ARG A 26 -3.01 -12.06 2.96
C ARG A 26 -3.18 -10.83 2.08
N ILE A 27 -3.12 -11.02 0.76
CA ILE A 27 -3.38 -9.96 -0.23
C ILE A 27 -4.86 -9.60 -0.20
N PHE A 28 -5.76 -10.58 -0.11
CA PHE A 28 -7.19 -10.33 0.01
C PHE A 28 -7.53 -9.50 1.26
N LEU A 29 -6.95 -9.84 2.42
CA LEU A 29 -7.15 -9.10 3.66
C LEU A 29 -6.60 -7.67 3.58
N HIS A 30 -5.44 -7.49 2.95
CA HIS A 30 -4.86 -6.17 2.67
C HIS A 30 -5.82 -5.31 1.83
N GLU A 31 -6.30 -5.83 0.71
CA GLU A 31 -7.24 -5.10 -0.17
C GLU A 31 -8.59 -4.82 0.52
N LYS A 32 -9.09 -5.78 1.31
CA LYS A 32 -10.30 -5.58 2.11
C LYS A 32 -10.13 -4.42 3.10
N SER A 33 -8.97 -4.31 3.74
CA SER A 33 -8.69 -3.23 4.70
C SER A 33 -8.75 -1.85 4.04
N HIS A 34 -8.36 -1.71 2.78
CA HIS A 34 -8.49 -0.46 2.03
C HIS A 34 -9.94 -0.04 1.83
N LEU A 35 -10.84 -1.01 1.64
CA LEU A 35 -12.28 -0.77 1.52
C LEU A 35 -12.89 -0.41 2.87
N ASP A 36 -12.57 -1.19 3.90
CA ASP A 36 -13.11 -1.01 5.25
C ASP A 36 -12.69 0.36 5.83
N GLN A 37 -11.45 0.80 5.59
CA GLN A 37 -10.93 2.09 6.04
C GLN A 37 -11.22 3.25 5.07
N LYS A 38 -11.89 2.99 3.95
CA LYS A 38 -12.32 4.02 2.98
C LYS A 38 -11.21 4.95 2.48
N HIS A 39 -9.99 4.43 2.32
CA HIS A 39 -8.79 5.18 1.91
C HIS A 39 -8.97 6.01 0.62
N SER A 40 -9.88 5.59 -0.27
CA SER A 40 -10.25 6.34 -1.47
C SER A 40 -10.88 7.71 -1.17
N ILE A 41 -11.65 7.83 -0.09
CA ILE A 41 -12.31 9.09 0.30
C ILE A 41 -11.29 10.12 0.75
N ASP A 42 -10.33 9.71 1.58
CA ASP A 42 -9.24 10.58 2.05
C ASP A 42 -8.43 11.16 0.88
N LEU A 43 -8.26 10.37 -0.18
CA LEU A 43 -7.59 10.82 -1.40
C LEU A 43 -8.39 11.90 -2.12
N ILE A 44 -9.70 11.73 -2.26
CA ILE A 44 -10.60 12.72 -2.89
C ILE A 44 -10.56 14.02 -2.09
N ILE A 45 -10.64 13.94 -0.76
CA ILE A 45 -10.54 15.12 0.12
C ILE A 45 -9.19 15.82 -0.06
N THR A 46 -8.10 15.04 -0.14
CA THR A 46 -6.76 15.60 -0.37
C THR A 46 -6.65 16.28 -1.74
N GLU A 47 -7.29 15.74 -2.78
CA GLU A 47 -7.33 16.38 -4.09
C GLU A 47 -8.15 17.68 -4.08
N LEU A 48 -9.29 17.70 -3.40
CA LEU A 48 -10.06 18.93 -3.21
C LEU A 48 -9.23 19.99 -2.49
N PHE A 49 -8.54 19.61 -1.40
CA PHE A 49 -7.63 20.49 -0.69
C PHE A 49 -6.50 20.99 -1.59
N ARG A 50 -5.93 20.13 -2.44
CA ARG A 50 -4.90 20.49 -3.42
C ARG A 50 -5.38 21.56 -4.41
N ILE A 51 -6.66 21.57 -4.80
CA ILE A 51 -7.20 22.63 -5.67
C ILE A 51 -7.14 23.98 -4.95
N PHE A 52 -7.50 24.02 -3.67
CA PHE A 52 -7.43 25.26 -2.87
C PHE A 52 -5.99 25.68 -2.56
N THR A 53 -5.08 24.73 -2.31
CA THR A 53 -3.69 24.99 -1.92
C THR A 53 -2.69 24.67 -3.02
N TRP A 54 -3.06 24.85 -4.28
CA TRP A 54 -2.27 24.37 -5.44
C TRP A 54 -0.87 24.97 -5.55
N PHE A 55 -0.66 26.16 -4.98
CA PHE A 55 0.64 26.85 -4.93
C PHE A 55 1.54 26.39 -3.78
N ASN A 56 1.02 25.64 -2.81
CA ASN A 56 1.78 25.22 -1.64
C ASN A 56 2.49 23.87 -1.88
N PRO A 57 3.83 23.81 -1.93
CA PRO A 57 4.55 22.56 -2.17
C PRO A 57 4.37 21.50 -1.06
N VAL A 58 3.96 21.91 0.14
CA VAL A 58 3.69 21.01 1.28
C VAL A 58 2.56 20.04 0.97
N VAL A 59 1.58 20.42 0.13
CA VAL A 59 0.45 19.55 -0.19
C VAL A 59 0.90 18.25 -0.88
N PHE A 60 1.97 18.30 -1.67
CA PHE A 60 2.52 17.11 -2.33
C PHE A 60 3.20 16.17 -1.35
N LEU A 61 3.84 16.71 -0.30
CA LEU A 61 4.44 15.92 0.77
C LEU A 61 3.36 15.30 1.66
N TYR A 62 2.35 16.08 2.02
CA TYR A 62 1.20 15.64 2.82
C TYR A 62 0.47 14.47 2.15
N LYS A 63 0.19 14.60 0.86
CA LYS A 63 -0.41 13.55 0.03
C LYS A 63 0.42 12.26 0.00
N LYS A 64 1.75 12.37 -0.09
CA LYS A 64 2.65 11.19 0.01
C LYS A 64 2.60 10.56 1.41
N ALA A 65 2.49 11.36 2.46
CA ALA A 65 2.39 10.88 3.83
C ALA A 65 1.08 10.12 4.08
N ILE A 66 -0.06 10.65 3.61
CA ILE A 66 -1.36 9.96 3.69
C ILE A 66 -1.29 8.58 3.03
N ILE A 67 -0.77 8.52 1.79
CA ILE A 67 -0.68 7.25 1.07
C ILE A 67 0.22 6.27 1.81
N SER A 68 1.37 6.72 2.34
CA SER A 68 2.24 5.86 3.13
C SER A 68 1.54 5.35 4.40
N ASN A 69 0.73 6.19 5.03
CA ASN A 69 -0.04 5.82 6.22
C ASN A 69 -1.13 4.79 5.90
N HIS A 70 -1.85 4.94 4.79
CA HIS A 70 -2.84 3.97 4.32
C HIS A 70 -2.23 2.58 4.11
N GLU A 71 -1.05 2.52 3.48
CA GLU A 71 -0.33 1.26 3.28
C GLU A 71 0.09 0.63 4.63
N PHE A 72 0.52 1.44 5.60
CA PHE A 72 0.88 0.96 6.93
C PHE A 72 -0.33 0.42 7.70
N LEU A 73 -1.46 1.13 7.69
CA LEU A 73 -2.69 0.67 8.33
C LEU A 73 -3.23 -0.61 7.68
N ALA A 74 -3.08 -0.73 6.36
CA ALA A 74 -3.46 -1.93 5.63
C ALA A 74 -2.56 -3.12 6.00
N ASP A 75 -1.23 -2.94 5.97
CA ASP A 75 -0.25 -3.93 6.42
C ASP A 75 -0.49 -4.36 7.87
N GLU A 76 -0.80 -3.39 8.73
CA GLU A 76 -1.09 -3.61 10.14
C GLU A 76 -2.28 -4.55 10.34
N SER A 77 -3.35 -4.34 9.57
CA SER A 77 -4.56 -5.18 9.62
C SER A 77 -4.26 -6.65 9.29
N VAL A 78 -3.32 -6.90 8.38
CA VAL A 78 -2.87 -8.24 8.00
C VAL A 78 -2.05 -8.86 9.13
N LEU A 79 -1.13 -8.11 9.72
CA LEU A 79 -0.26 -8.62 10.79
C LEU A 79 -1.02 -8.97 12.07
N ASN A 80 -2.14 -8.30 12.35
CA ASN A 80 -3.01 -8.64 13.48
C ASN A 80 -3.55 -10.09 13.41
N GLY A 81 -3.59 -10.70 12.22
CA GLY A 81 -3.99 -12.10 12.00
C GLY A 81 -2.96 -13.17 12.41
N LYS A 82 -1.89 -12.81 13.13
CA LYS A 82 -0.76 -13.70 13.50
C LYS A 82 -0.06 -14.35 12.29
N ILE A 83 0.03 -13.60 11.20
CA ILE A 83 0.67 -14.06 9.97
C ILE A 83 2.20 -13.95 10.10
N ASN A 84 2.94 -14.87 9.48
CA ASN A 84 4.39 -14.80 9.40
C ASN A 84 4.83 -13.59 8.56
N ILE A 85 5.49 -12.63 9.22
CA ILE A 85 5.94 -11.37 8.62
C ILE A 85 6.87 -11.61 7.42
N LYS A 86 7.78 -12.60 7.51
CA LYS A 86 8.75 -12.86 6.43
C LYS A 86 8.06 -13.34 5.16
N GLU A 87 7.08 -14.22 5.30
CA GLU A 87 6.30 -14.71 4.16
C GLU A 87 5.48 -13.57 3.54
N TYR A 88 4.89 -12.71 4.37
CA TYR A 88 4.16 -11.55 3.87
C TYR A 88 5.06 -10.53 3.14
N GLN A 89 6.27 -10.29 3.66
CA GLN A 89 7.27 -9.45 3.00
C GLN A 89 7.69 -10.03 1.64
N ASN A 90 7.90 -11.34 1.56
CA ASN A 90 8.21 -12.01 0.28
C ASN A 90 7.07 -11.86 -0.72
N LEU A 91 5.81 -12.04 -0.30
CA LEU A 91 4.66 -11.79 -1.17
C LEU A 91 4.61 -10.36 -1.70
N ILE A 92 4.90 -9.38 -0.86
CA ILE A 92 4.94 -7.97 -1.29
C ILE A 92 6.04 -7.76 -2.32
N LEU A 93 7.22 -8.35 -2.13
CA LEU A 93 8.31 -8.29 -3.11
C LEU A 93 7.92 -8.93 -4.44
N ASP A 94 7.35 -10.14 -4.40
CA ASP A 94 6.91 -10.87 -5.59
C ASP A 94 5.83 -10.09 -6.35
N GLU A 95 4.89 -9.47 -5.63
CA GLU A 95 3.86 -8.63 -6.24
C GLU A 95 4.49 -7.39 -6.91
N ILE A 96 5.47 -6.74 -6.27
CA ILE A 96 6.18 -5.59 -6.84
C ILE A 96 6.99 -6.00 -8.08
N LEU A 97 7.68 -7.14 -8.05
CA LEU A 97 8.46 -7.64 -9.18
C LEU A 97 7.56 -8.07 -10.34
N SER A 98 6.44 -8.74 -10.06
CA SER A 98 5.43 -9.17 -11.05
C SER A 98 4.75 -7.99 -11.76
N HIS A 99 4.65 -6.82 -11.11
CA HIS A 99 4.04 -5.61 -11.68
C HIS A 99 5.04 -4.64 -12.33
N GLN A 100 6.34 -4.93 -12.28
CA GLN A 100 7.35 -4.10 -12.93
C GLN A 100 7.51 -4.51 -14.40
N ASN A 101 7.04 -3.65 -15.31
CA ASN A 101 7.56 -3.62 -16.67
C ASN A 101 9.01 -3.10 -16.63
N PRO A 102 9.90 -3.54 -17.55
CA PRO A 102 11.35 -3.27 -17.49
C PRO A 102 11.72 -1.84 -17.90
N SER A 103 11.21 -0.83 -17.20
CA SER A 103 11.62 0.57 -17.41
C SER A 103 11.74 1.36 -16.10
N LEU A 104 13.00 1.70 -15.76
CA LEU A 104 13.51 2.94 -15.13
C LEU A 104 12.71 3.60 -13.98
N THR A 105 11.88 2.87 -13.22
CA THR A 105 11.12 3.40 -12.06
C THR A 105 11.56 2.82 -10.70
N HIS A 106 12.67 2.07 -10.70
CA HIS A 106 13.13 1.23 -9.59
C HIS A 106 13.28 1.95 -8.22
N SER A 107 13.80 3.18 -8.19
CA SER A 107 14.18 3.83 -6.91
C SER A 107 13.00 4.31 -6.07
N PHE A 108 11.88 4.75 -6.67
CA PHE A 108 10.76 5.31 -5.92
C PHE A 108 9.91 4.24 -5.24
N ASN A 109 9.69 3.11 -5.91
CA ASN A 109 8.93 1.99 -5.33
C ASN A 109 9.71 1.32 -4.20
N PHE A 110 11.02 1.15 -4.39
CA PHE A 110 11.89 0.55 -3.38
C PHE A 110 11.90 1.32 -2.06
N ASN A 111 11.90 2.67 -2.11
CA ASN A 111 11.88 3.48 -0.89
C ASN A 111 10.58 3.31 -0.08
N ASN A 112 9.42 3.18 -0.74
CA ASN A 112 8.14 2.98 -0.03
C ASN A 112 8.07 1.59 0.61
N THR A 113 8.47 0.54 -0.13
CA THR A 113 8.50 -0.84 0.38
C THR A 113 9.45 -0.98 1.56
N LYS A 114 10.64 -0.35 1.49
CA LYS A 114 11.58 -0.33 2.60
C LYS A 114 10.95 0.24 3.87
N LYS A 115 10.17 1.33 3.76
CA LYS A 115 9.46 1.92 4.91
C LYS A 115 8.41 0.96 5.49
N ARG A 116 7.62 0.31 4.62
CA ARG A 116 6.64 -0.72 5.03
C ARG A 116 7.32 -1.84 5.84
N PHE A 117 8.46 -2.35 5.37
CA PHE A 117 9.17 -3.44 6.05
C PHE A 117 9.76 -3.03 7.40
N ILE A 118 10.30 -1.81 7.50
CA ILE A 118 10.77 -1.25 8.77
C ILE A 118 9.62 -1.17 9.77
N MET A 119 8.46 -0.67 9.34
CA MET A 119 7.29 -0.55 10.22
C MET A 119 6.78 -1.92 10.70
N MET A 120 6.66 -2.91 9.79
CA MET A 120 6.28 -4.28 10.15
C MET A 120 7.22 -4.88 11.21
N LYS A 121 8.54 -4.68 11.03
CA LYS A 121 9.55 -5.16 11.99
C LYS A 121 9.42 -4.47 13.34
N ALA A 122 9.21 -3.16 13.36
CA ALA A 122 9.03 -2.39 14.60
C ALA A 122 7.79 -2.84 15.37
N LYS A 123 6.65 -3.05 14.69
CA LYS A 123 5.42 -3.54 15.33
C LYS A 123 5.60 -4.93 15.96
N ASN A 124 6.31 -5.83 15.27
CA ASN A 124 6.59 -7.15 15.81
C ASN A 124 7.33 -7.09 17.14
N GLN A 125 8.33 -6.21 17.25
CA GLN A 125 9.11 -6.06 18.49
C GLN A 125 8.25 -5.55 19.66
N ILE A 126 7.33 -4.61 19.39
CA ILE A 126 6.40 -4.06 20.38
C ILE A 126 5.42 -5.14 20.89
N GLN A 127 5.01 -6.08 20.05
CA GLN A 127 4.06 -7.14 20.43
C GLN A 127 4.68 -8.28 21.26
N PHE A 128 6.01 -8.33 21.36
CA PHE A 128 6.77 -9.27 22.21
C PHE A 128 7.41 -8.61 23.44
N SER A 129 7.06 -7.35 23.74
CA SER A 129 7.49 -6.59 24.91
C SER A 129 6.36 -6.51 25.94
#